data_AF-A0A139H1C3-F1
#
_entry.id   AF-A0A139H1C3-F1
#
_cell.length_a   1.000
_cell.length_b   1.000
_cell.length_c   1.000
_cell.angle_alpha   90.00
_cell.angle_beta   90.00
_cell.angle_gamma   90.00
#
_symmetry.space_group_name_H-M   'P 1'
#
loop_
_entity.id
_entity.type
_entity.pdbx_description
1 polymer ?
#
loop_
_entity_poly.entity_id
_entity_poly.type
_entity_poly.pdbx_seq_one_letter_code
_entity_poly.pdbx_strand_id
1 'polypeptide(L)'
;MENNGKEQESTEGPSPDKRVLPLIRGETTLSDALDNEDNMLLRLSYPKKRFALYLDIYGLRHRLAILCAHDLGLGAGETCVVSEPAEWIHGSFNVCVPVDVLNWKKHPGKRVLLRFPLPYKTGDCCDEKLRTEAATYLWMQQNCPDVPVPFLWSFALPGGQVFLRQENAPLFARLRWYYQRVVGLFTGRSTQHPYVSVLRTTAENVHVPIQRATVLENGYLLLDYIDGKVGTMLSESWYLDDQDPHRRENLFRSLARIMLSVGRIPQSRIGSWTIDVQGKLSLTNRPLLHHLCSFENQGIPPGISRTMTYNDTETFYADLLSGHENRILHQQNSIVSENDGFTQMACLFAMRGLIRNFADASCRYGPFIFALTDLHASNIFVDESWNITCIIDLEWACSLPAELQGPPTWLAEDFEAEGLEKYDMLRQEFMAIFEDEEKALHGPAAVKSDLMKKGWQNGGFWFFHALTSPGGCYNLFKGNIRPLFVPDVDMKELGRYLGPFWCLNARQVVERKLADKEKYEAQVKEVFAKPPVDEDEDEGE
;
A
#
# COMPACT_ATOMS: atom_id res chain seq x y z
N MET A 1 63.99 -2.89 39.86
CA MET A 1 63.70 -3.24 38.45
C MET A 1 62.76 -4.42 38.50
N GLU A 2 61.48 -4.20 38.26
CA GLU A 2 60.64 -5.10 37.45
C GLU A 2 59.31 -4.40 37.21
N ASN A 3 58.86 -4.53 35.96
CA ASN A 3 58.04 -3.58 35.24
C ASN A 3 56.60 -4.09 35.15
N ASN A 4 55.66 -3.15 35.12
CA ASN A 4 54.23 -3.36 34.91
C ASN A 4 53.92 -4.06 33.59
N GLY A 5 52.84 -4.87 33.58
CA GLY A 5 52.14 -5.29 32.38
C GLY A 5 50.69 -5.65 32.72
N LYS A 6 49.80 -4.66 32.73
CA LYS A 6 48.35 -4.85 32.72
C LYS A 6 47.96 -5.25 31.30
N GLU A 7 47.40 -6.44 31.12
CA GLU A 7 46.69 -6.82 29.90
C GLU A 7 45.41 -5.96 29.81
N GLN A 8 45.36 -5.09 28.80
CA GLN A 8 44.12 -4.49 28.32
C GLN A 8 43.39 -5.54 27.51
N GLU A 9 42.25 -6.02 28.00
CA GLU A 9 41.24 -6.66 27.14
C GLU A 9 40.78 -5.62 26.12
N SER A 10 41.27 -5.77 24.89
CA SER A 10 40.71 -5.10 23.72
C SER A 10 39.32 -5.69 23.49
N THR A 11 38.29 -4.91 23.78
CA THR A 11 36.93 -5.12 23.25
C THR A 11 36.96 -4.88 21.74
N GLU A 12 37.54 -5.82 20.99
CA GLU A 12 37.33 -5.89 19.54
C GLU A 12 35.86 -6.25 19.31
N GLY A 13 35.06 -5.23 18.93
CA GLY A 13 33.71 -5.45 18.46
C GLY A 13 33.66 -6.49 17.33
N PRO A 14 32.53 -7.16 17.11
CA PRO A 14 32.42 -8.19 16.10
C PRO A 14 32.90 -7.68 14.74
N SER A 15 33.73 -8.48 14.06
CA SER A 15 34.16 -8.23 12.68
C SER A 15 32.96 -7.80 11.81
N PRO A 16 33.10 -6.81 10.91
CA PRO A 16 31.97 -6.23 10.15
C PRO A 16 31.11 -7.28 9.42
N ASP A 17 31.70 -8.38 8.96
CA ASP A 17 31.00 -9.48 8.28
C ASP A 17 30.10 -10.32 9.21
N LYS A 18 30.37 -10.31 10.52
CA LYS A 18 29.54 -11.02 11.52
C LYS A 18 28.53 -10.12 12.21
N ARG A 19 28.57 -8.82 11.95
CA ARG A 19 27.65 -7.87 12.58
C ARG A 19 26.29 -7.96 11.91
N VAL A 20 25.26 -8.02 12.76
CA VAL A 20 23.88 -8.02 12.34
C VAL A 20 23.23 -6.71 12.77
N LEU A 21 22.44 -6.11 11.88
CA LEU A 21 21.69 -4.88 12.16
C LEU A 21 20.17 -5.13 12.10
N PRO A 22 19.39 -4.44 12.94
CA PRO A 22 17.94 -4.65 12.98
C PRO A 22 17.25 -4.05 11.77
N LEU A 23 16.18 -4.72 11.32
CA LEU A 23 15.17 -4.19 10.40
C LEU A 23 13.84 -4.07 11.14
N ILE A 24 12.80 -3.52 10.49
CA ILE A 24 11.44 -3.53 11.07
C ILE A 24 10.97 -4.97 11.34
N ARG A 25 11.33 -5.89 10.45
CA ARG A 25 11.04 -7.32 10.52
C ARG A 25 12.35 -8.07 10.39
N GLY A 26 12.78 -8.72 11.46
CA GLY A 26 14.03 -9.47 11.51
C GLY A 26 15.26 -8.58 11.54
N GLU A 27 16.36 -9.16 11.08
CA GLU A 27 17.70 -8.61 11.14
C GLU A 27 18.45 -8.97 9.85
N THR A 28 19.53 -8.26 9.54
CA THR A 28 20.28 -8.47 8.28
C THR A 28 21.77 -8.41 8.53
N THR A 29 22.52 -9.25 7.81
CA THR A 29 23.98 -9.18 7.75
C THR A 29 24.42 -8.17 6.69
N LEU A 30 25.71 -7.84 6.67
CA LEU A 30 26.29 -7.01 5.62
C LEU A 30 26.17 -7.67 4.24
N SER A 31 26.42 -8.97 4.14
CA SER A 31 26.32 -9.72 2.88
C SER A 31 24.90 -9.65 2.33
N ASP A 32 23.90 -9.98 3.16
CA ASP A 32 22.50 -9.95 2.74
C ASP A 32 22.04 -8.55 2.35
N ALA A 33 22.54 -7.51 3.04
CA ALA A 33 22.20 -6.13 2.73
C ALA A 33 22.82 -5.65 1.40
N LEU A 34 23.99 -6.17 1.02
CA LEU A 34 24.63 -5.85 -0.26
C LEU A 34 24.00 -6.61 -1.43
N ASP A 35 23.52 -7.84 -1.19
CA ASP A 35 22.85 -8.67 -2.19
C ASP A 35 21.36 -8.27 -2.40
N ASN A 36 20.80 -7.44 -1.52
CA ASN A 36 19.42 -7.00 -1.62
C ASN A 36 19.22 -5.91 -2.69
N GLU A 37 18.21 -6.09 -3.54
CA GLU A 37 17.83 -5.09 -4.56
C GLU A 37 17.15 -3.85 -3.97
N ASP A 38 16.58 -3.91 -2.77
CA ASP A 38 15.97 -2.76 -2.11
C ASP A 38 17.03 -1.77 -1.63
N ASN A 39 16.59 -0.54 -1.36
CA ASN A 39 17.40 0.45 -0.68
C ASN A 39 17.55 0.11 0.82
N MET A 40 18.59 -0.64 1.15
CA MET A 40 18.90 -1.10 2.50
C MET A 40 19.31 0.03 3.44
N LEU A 41 19.93 1.11 2.95
CA LEU A 41 20.20 2.29 3.78
C LEU A 41 18.91 2.88 4.35
N LEU A 42 17.87 2.95 3.52
CA LEU A 42 16.56 3.42 3.94
C LEU A 42 15.90 2.42 4.91
N ARG A 43 15.95 1.12 4.60
CA ARG A 43 15.37 0.07 5.46
C ARG A 43 16.03 -0.01 6.84
N LEU A 44 17.35 0.14 6.92
CA LEU A 44 18.14 0.19 8.17
C LEU A 44 17.84 1.45 8.99
N SER A 45 17.35 2.53 8.37
CA SER A 45 16.94 3.74 9.10
C SER A 45 15.59 3.60 9.82
N TYR A 46 14.75 2.65 9.37
CA TYR A 46 13.37 2.56 9.84
C TYR A 46 13.18 2.17 11.31
N PRO A 47 13.95 1.23 11.90
CA PRO A 47 13.77 0.87 13.31
C PRO A 47 13.86 2.07 14.25
N LYS A 48 14.87 2.94 14.07
CA LYS A 48 15.04 4.16 14.87
C LYS A 48 13.87 5.13 14.68
N LYS A 49 13.43 5.35 13.44
CA LYS A 49 12.28 6.23 13.14
C LYS A 49 10.98 5.67 13.69
N ARG A 50 10.80 4.35 13.67
CA ARG A 50 9.65 3.65 14.26
C ARG A 50 9.64 3.82 15.78
N PHE A 51 10.79 3.62 16.44
CA PHE A 51 10.90 3.78 17.88
C PHE A 51 10.51 5.20 18.32
N ALA A 52 11.04 6.23 17.65
CA ALA A 52 10.66 7.62 17.90
C ALA A 52 9.15 7.85 17.75
N LEU A 53 8.54 7.33 16.67
CA LEU A 53 7.10 7.44 16.47
C LEU A 53 6.29 6.75 17.58
N TYR A 54 6.74 5.58 18.03
CA TYR A 54 6.06 4.83 19.09
C TYR A 54 6.11 5.58 20.43
N LEU A 55 7.25 6.17 20.76
CA LEU A 55 7.39 7.03 21.95
C LEU A 55 6.46 8.24 21.88
N ASP A 56 6.34 8.89 20.72
CA ASP A 56 5.44 10.02 20.52
C ASP A 56 3.96 9.61 20.74
N ILE A 57 3.53 8.48 20.15
CA ILE A 57 2.16 7.95 20.33
C ILE A 57 1.92 7.62 21.82
N TYR A 58 2.87 6.95 22.46
CA TYR A 58 2.73 6.52 23.85
C TYR A 58 2.66 7.70 24.81
N GLY A 59 3.47 8.74 24.57
CA GLY A 59 3.40 10.01 25.31
C GLY A 59 2.06 10.73 25.15
N LEU A 60 1.37 10.53 24.02
CA LEU A 60 0.07 11.13 23.72
C LEU A 60 -1.15 10.29 24.14
N ARG A 61 -0.97 9.09 24.70
CA ARG A 61 -2.06 8.12 24.97
C ARG A 61 -3.28 8.71 25.70
N HIS A 62 -3.08 9.53 26.74
CA HIS A 62 -4.17 10.17 27.47
C HIS A 62 -4.94 11.18 26.61
N ARG A 63 -4.24 11.90 25.72
CA ARG A 63 -4.86 12.83 24.77
C ARG A 63 -5.60 12.09 23.67
N LEU A 64 -5.05 10.97 23.19
CA LEU A 64 -5.68 10.10 22.20
C LEU A 64 -6.99 9.49 22.75
N ALA A 65 -7.04 9.12 24.02
CA ALA A 65 -8.27 8.67 24.69
C ALA A 65 -9.35 9.77 24.68
N ILE A 66 -9.00 10.99 25.10
CA ILE A 66 -9.94 12.14 25.09
C ILE A 66 -10.42 12.42 23.66
N LEU A 67 -9.50 12.37 22.70
CA LEU A 67 -9.79 12.56 21.28
C LEU A 67 -10.78 11.52 20.76
N CYS A 68 -10.58 10.23 21.05
CA CYS A 68 -11.50 9.17 20.66
C CYS A 68 -12.87 9.37 21.30
N ALA A 69 -12.91 9.72 22.59
CA ALA A 69 -14.17 9.94 23.30
C ALA A 69 -14.99 11.08 22.67
N HIS A 70 -14.32 12.18 22.30
CA HIS A 70 -14.93 13.29 21.59
C HIS A 70 -15.46 12.87 20.21
N ASP A 71 -14.62 12.20 19.42
CA ASP A 71 -14.95 11.83 18.04
C ASP A 71 -16.10 10.80 17.96
N LEU A 72 -16.18 9.90 18.94
CA LEU A 72 -17.27 8.93 19.11
C LEU A 72 -18.54 9.53 19.73
N GLY A 73 -18.49 10.79 20.19
CA GLY A 73 -19.61 11.45 20.84
C GLY A 73 -20.04 10.75 22.15
N LEU A 74 -19.07 10.31 22.95
CA LEU A 74 -19.32 9.63 24.22
C LEU A 74 -19.91 10.57 25.28
N GLY A 75 -20.86 10.06 26.06
CA GLY A 75 -21.52 10.78 27.15
C GLY A 75 -20.82 10.64 28.49
N ALA A 76 -21.43 11.23 29.53
CA ALA A 76 -20.90 11.16 30.89
C ALA A 76 -20.82 9.71 31.40
N GLY A 77 -19.63 9.30 31.84
CA GLY A 77 -19.34 7.95 32.35
C GLY A 77 -18.84 6.94 31.30
N GLU A 78 -18.80 7.34 30.03
CA GLU A 78 -18.20 6.58 28.93
C GLU A 78 -16.78 7.10 28.70
N THR A 79 -15.77 6.22 28.73
CA THR A 79 -14.36 6.61 28.65
C THR A 79 -13.60 5.73 27.68
N CYS A 80 -12.55 6.30 27.08
CA CYS A 80 -11.63 5.57 26.22
C CYS A 80 -10.33 5.26 26.97
N VAL A 81 -9.76 4.09 26.72
CA VAL A 81 -8.44 3.69 27.21
C VAL A 81 -7.63 3.19 26.03
N VAL A 82 -6.48 3.83 25.77
CA VAL A 82 -5.56 3.40 24.72
C VAL A 82 -4.79 2.18 25.20
N SER A 83 -4.68 1.15 24.36
CA SER A 83 -4.01 -0.10 24.71
C SER A 83 -2.50 0.08 24.87
N GLU A 84 -1.86 -0.88 25.55
CA GLU A 84 -0.41 -0.90 25.72
C GLU A 84 0.32 -1.16 24.40
N PRO A 85 1.59 -0.72 24.24
CA PRO A 85 2.37 -0.91 23.01
C PRO A 85 2.49 -2.36 22.53
N ALA A 86 2.41 -3.33 23.45
CA ALA A 86 2.42 -4.75 23.13
C ALA A 86 1.20 -5.20 22.30
N GLU A 87 0.09 -4.48 22.38
CA GLU A 87 -1.13 -4.75 21.59
C GLU A 87 -1.17 -3.98 20.26
N TRP A 88 -0.20 -3.09 20.00
CA TRP A 88 -0.23 -2.26 18.80
C TRP A 88 0.12 -3.07 17.56
N ILE A 89 -0.72 -2.95 16.54
CA ILE A 89 -0.58 -3.64 15.27
C ILE A 89 0.18 -2.73 14.32
N HIS A 90 1.09 -3.28 13.53
CA HIS A 90 1.80 -2.50 12.51
C HIS A 90 1.75 -3.17 11.15
N GLY A 91 1.33 -2.38 10.15
CA GLY A 91 1.35 -2.78 8.75
C GLY A 91 2.63 -2.31 8.06
N SER A 92 2.59 -2.34 6.74
CA SER A 92 3.66 -1.79 5.91
C SER A 92 3.71 -0.27 6.02
N PHE A 93 2.57 0.42 5.97
CA PHE A 93 2.51 1.89 5.91
C PHE A 93 1.77 2.56 7.08
N ASN A 94 1.28 1.78 8.05
CA ASN A 94 0.46 2.30 9.14
C ASN A 94 0.80 1.63 10.48
N VAL A 95 0.62 2.36 11.57
CA VAL A 95 0.53 1.81 12.93
C VAL A 95 -0.92 1.93 13.40
N CYS A 96 -1.42 0.86 13.99
CA CYS A 96 -2.80 0.72 14.45
C CYS A 96 -2.78 0.51 15.97
N VAL A 97 -3.43 1.42 16.69
CA VAL A 97 -3.46 1.51 18.14
C VAL A 97 -4.89 1.18 18.60
N PRO A 98 -5.12 -0.01 19.18
CA PRO A 98 -6.41 -0.35 19.76
C PRO A 98 -6.81 0.61 20.90
N VAL A 99 -8.10 0.90 20.98
CA VAL A 99 -8.68 1.74 22.03
C VAL A 99 -9.94 1.06 22.56
N ASP A 100 -9.91 0.77 23.85
CA ASP A 100 -11.03 0.22 24.59
C ASP A 100 -12.03 1.32 24.96
N VAL A 101 -13.31 1.09 24.68
CA VAL A 101 -14.38 2.03 25.01
C VAL A 101 -15.21 1.46 26.16
N LEU A 102 -14.98 1.99 27.36
CA LEU A 102 -15.62 1.52 28.59
C LEU A 102 -17.03 2.10 28.72
N ASN A 103 -17.97 1.23 29.12
CA ASN A 103 -19.38 1.55 29.35
C ASN A 103 -20.13 2.11 28.13
N TRP A 104 -19.67 1.83 26.91
CA TRP A 104 -20.28 2.37 25.69
C TRP A 104 -21.74 1.93 25.52
N LYS A 105 -22.68 2.83 25.78
CA LYS A 105 -24.13 2.56 25.78
C LYS A 105 -24.65 2.27 24.38
N LYS A 106 -24.15 2.98 23.36
CA LYS A 106 -24.56 2.80 21.96
C LYS A 106 -24.04 1.48 21.37
N HIS A 107 -22.81 1.09 21.74
CA HIS A 107 -22.15 -0.10 21.22
C HIS A 107 -21.43 -0.90 22.33
N PRO A 108 -22.17 -1.61 23.20
CA PRO A 108 -21.59 -2.31 24.34
C PRO A 108 -20.52 -3.32 23.92
N GLY A 109 -19.34 -3.24 24.54
CA GLY A 109 -18.24 -4.17 24.33
C GLY A 109 -17.46 -4.00 23.02
N LYS A 110 -17.77 -2.99 22.20
CA LYS A 110 -16.97 -2.68 21.01
C LYS A 110 -15.66 -1.97 21.37
N ARG A 111 -14.60 -2.31 20.63
CA ARG A 111 -13.32 -1.59 20.60
C ARG A 111 -13.21 -0.80 19.30
N VAL A 112 -12.40 0.24 19.31
CA VAL A 112 -12.06 1.01 18.10
C VAL A 112 -10.55 0.98 17.86
N LEU A 113 -10.15 1.35 16.65
CA LEU A 113 -8.76 1.30 16.20
C LEU A 113 -8.35 2.66 15.68
N LEU A 114 -7.36 3.29 16.32
CA LEU A 114 -6.69 4.46 15.78
C LEU A 114 -5.62 4.03 14.79
N ARG A 115 -5.75 4.42 13.53
CA ARG A 115 -4.79 4.12 12.46
C ARG A 115 -4.05 5.39 12.08
N PHE A 116 -2.73 5.37 12.24
CA PHE A 116 -1.83 6.46 11.87
C PHE A 116 -0.96 6.04 10.68
N PRO A 117 -0.76 6.91 9.68
CA PRO A 117 0.22 6.67 8.63
C PRO A 117 1.64 6.67 9.23
N LEU A 118 2.59 6.04 8.53
CA LEU A 118 4.01 6.01 8.89
C LEU A 118 4.79 7.01 8.03
N PRO A 119 5.05 8.25 8.51
CA PRO A 119 5.67 9.30 7.67
C PRO A 119 7.05 8.89 7.14
N TYR A 120 7.80 8.10 7.89
CA TYR A 120 9.12 7.60 7.49
C TYR A 120 9.09 6.58 6.34
N LYS A 121 7.90 6.06 5.98
CA LYS A 121 7.70 5.13 4.86
C LYS A 121 6.92 5.73 3.69
N THR A 122 6.09 6.72 3.95
CA THR A 122 5.29 7.38 2.93
C THR A 122 5.91 8.69 2.44
N GLY A 123 6.85 9.28 3.21
CA GLY A 123 7.41 10.60 2.92
C GLY A 123 6.31 11.63 2.68
N ASP A 124 6.46 12.42 1.63
CA ASP A 124 5.50 13.45 1.23
C ASP A 124 4.14 12.88 0.80
N CYS A 125 4.05 11.58 0.51
CA CYS A 125 2.83 10.89 0.09
C CYS A 125 1.84 10.64 1.25
N CYS A 126 2.23 10.97 2.50
CA CYS A 126 1.46 10.72 3.72
C CYS A 126 0.02 11.28 3.66
N ASP A 127 -0.13 12.58 3.35
CA ASP A 127 -1.44 13.25 3.23
C ASP A 127 -2.28 12.66 2.09
N GLU A 128 -1.65 12.44 0.94
CA GLU A 128 -2.30 11.92 -0.26
C GLU A 128 -2.90 10.53 -0.03
N LYS A 129 -2.12 9.65 0.60
CA LYS A 129 -2.52 8.31 1.01
C LYS A 129 -3.69 8.35 2.00
N LEU A 130 -3.59 9.16 3.06
CA LEU A 130 -4.64 9.25 4.08
C LEU A 130 -5.96 9.75 3.50
N ARG A 131 -5.92 10.77 2.63
CA ARG A 131 -7.10 11.27 1.92
C ARG A 131 -7.71 10.21 1.03
N THR A 132 -6.88 9.43 0.34
CA THR A 132 -7.32 8.34 -0.55
C THR A 132 -8.01 7.23 0.23
N GLU A 133 -7.44 6.83 1.37
CA GLU A 133 -8.03 5.82 2.25
C GLU A 133 -9.39 6.27 2.80
N ALA A 134 -9.46 7.49 3.36
CA ALA A 134 -10.71 8.06 3.86
C ALA A 134 -11.78 8.18 2.75
N ALA A 135 -11.40 8.67 1.58
CA ALA A 135 -12.31 8.79 0.44
C ALA A 135 -12.82 7.42 -0.04
N THR A 136 -11.97 6.40 -0.01
CA THR A 136 -12.34 5.03 -0.38
C THR A 136 -13.37 4.45 0.58
N TYR A 137 -13.17 4.58 1.90
CA TYR A 137 -14.19 4.18 2.89
C TYR A 137 -15.54 4.86 2.61
N LEU A 138 -15.53 6.18 2.41
CA LEU A 138 -16.75 6.94 2.15
C LEU A 138 -17.43 6.52 0.85
N TRP A 139 -16.67 6.28 -0.22
CA TRP A 139 -17.19 5.83 -1.50
C TRP A 139 -17.77 4.41 -1.41
N MET A 140 -17.07 3.49 -0.77
CA MET A 140 -17.51 2.09 -0.62
C MET A 140 -18.76 1.97 0.25
N GLN A 141 -18.84 2.68 1.37
CA GLN A 141 -20.03 2.69 2.22
C GLN A 141 -21.30 3.16 1.48
N GLN A 142 -21.15 3.99 0.45
CA GLN A 142 -22.26 4.48 -0.36
C GLN A 142 -22.61 3.56 -1.53
N ASN A 143 -21.60 3.01 -2.20
CA ASN A 143 -21.75 2.38 -3.50
C ASN A 143 -21.65 0.85 -3.47
N CYS A 144 -21.02 0.29 -2.42
CA CYS A 144 -20.75 -1.13 -2.24
C CYS A 144 -21.06 -1.57 -0.79
N PRO A 145 -22.29 -1.34 -0.27
CA PRO A 145 -22.63 -1.64 1.13
C PRO A 145 -22.62 -3.15 1.46
N ASP A 146 -22.62 -4.00 0.44
CA ASP A 146 -22.50 -5.46 0.52
C ASP A 146 -21.05 -5.94 0.72
N VAL A 147 -20.05 -5.08 0.48
CA VAL A 147 -18.64 -5.41 0.72
C VAL A 147 -18.31 -5.14 2.19
N PRO A 148 -17.90 -6.15 2.97
CA PRO A 148 -17.66 -5.97 4.39
C PRO A 148 -16.33 -5.25 4.62
N VAL A 149 -16.38 -4.00 5.06
CA VAL A 149 -15.20 -3.20 5.44
C VAL A 149 -15.38 -2.63 6.86
N PRO A 150 -14.30 -2.32 7.59
CA PRO A 150 -14.41 -1.72 8.92
C PRO A 150 -15.23 -0.43 8.88
N PHE A 151 -16.01 -0.22 9.94
CA PHE A 151 -16.76 1.01 10.06
C PHE A 151 -15.81 2.19 10.36
N LEU A 152 -15.87 3.25 9.56
CA LEU A 152 -15.09 4.49 9.77
C LEU A 152 -15.84 5.44 10.70
N TRP A 153 -15.40 5.61 11.95
CA TRP A 153 -16.06 6.47 12.94
C TRP A 153 -15.75 7.95 12.73
N SER A 154 -14.49 8.27 12.54
CA SER A 154 -13.99 9.63 12.26
C SER A 154 -12.65 9.55 11.54
N PHE A 155 -12.21 10.69 11.01
CA PHE A 155 -10.84 10.83 10.52
C PHE A 155 -10.38 12.28 10.63
N ALA A 156 -9.07 12.47 10.69
CA ALA A 156 -8.44 13.78 10.66
C ALA A 156 -7.45 13.86 9.52
N LEU A 157 -7.47 14.97 8.79
CA LEU A 157 -6.50 15.26 7.75
C LEU A 157 -5.34 16.10 8.31
N PRO A 158 -4.16 16.07 7.68
CA PRO A 158 -3.10 17.03 7.92
C PRO A 158 -3.61 18.47 7.92
N GLY A 159 -3.15 19.25 8.90
CA GLY A 159 -3.61 20.63 9.12
C GLY A 159 -4.78 20.78 10.11
N GLY A 160 -5.16 19.71 10.83
CA GLY A 160 -6.07 19.79 11.98
C GLY A 160 -7.57 19.79 11.64
N GLN A 161 -7.91 19.50 10.38
CA GLN A 161 -9.29 19.33 9.94
C GLN A 161 -9.78 17.93 10.34
N VAL A 162 -10.87 17.86 11.11
CA VAL A 162 -11.47 16.59 11.55
C VAL A 162 -12.83 16.40 10.90
N PHE A 163 -13.16 15.14 10.59
CA PHE A 163 -14.41 14.72 10.00
C PHE A 163 -15.12 13.76 10.96
N LEU A 164 -16.23 14.23 11.51
CA LEU A 164 -17.04 13.48 12.48
C LEU A 164 -18.33 13.00 11.82
N ARG A 165 -18.85 11.86 12.25
CA ARG A 165 -20.22 11.50 11.89
C ARG A 165 -21.21 12.59 12.34
N GLN A 166 -22.22 12.82 11.51
CA GLN A 166 -23.22 13.87 11.73
C GLN A 166 -23.88 13.82 13.13
N GLU A 167 -24.09 12.62 13.66
CA GLU A 167 -24.67 12.39 15.00
C GLU A 167 -23.75 12.83 16.15
N ASN A 168 -22.43 12.82 15.93
CA ASN A 168 -21.42 13.17 16.93
C ASN A 168 -20.92 14.62 16.76
N ALA A 169 -21.26 15.27 15.64
CA ALA A 169 -20.81 16.62 15.34
C ALA A 169 -21.57 17.69 16.16
N PRO A 170 -20.92 18.81 16.53
CA PRO A 170 -21.58 19.94 17.18
C PRO A 170 -22.74 20.51 16.35
N LEU A 171 -23.77 21.05 17.02
CA LEU A 171 -25.00 21.54 16.38
C LEU A 171 -24.72 22.56 15.26
N PHE A 172 -23.84 23.53 15.51
CA PHE A 172 -23.51 24.56 14.51
C PHE A 172 -22.82 23.96 13.27
N ALA A 173 -21.92 23.00 13.46
CA ALA A 173 -21.27 22.31 12.35
C ALA A 173 -22.28 21.48 11.53
N ARG A 174 -23.23 20.82 12.20
CA ARG A 174 -24.34 20.10 11.55
C ARG A 174 -25.21 21.04 10.71
N LEU A 175 -25.58 22.20 11.25
CA LEU A 175 -26.37 23.21 10.53
C LEU A 175 -25.63 23.73 9.29
N ARG A 176 -24.33 24.04 9.42
CA ARG A 176 -23.48 24.44 8.29
C ARG A 176 -23.43 23.34 7.23
N TRP A 177 -23.23 22.09 7.64
CA TRP A 177 -23.20 20.95 6.73
C TRP A 177 -24.53 20.78 6.00
N TYR A 178 -25.67 20.89 6.69
CA TYR A 178 -27.00 20.84 6.06
C TYR A 178 -27.18 21.95 5.02
N TYR A 179 -26.79 23.18 5.36
CA TYR A 179 -26.82 24.30 4.42
C TYR A 179 -25.95 24.03 3.18
N GLN A 180 -24.71 23.58 3.39
CA GLN A 180 -23.79 23.24 2.29
C GLN A 180 -24.34 22.10 1.43
N ARG A 181 -24.97 21.09 2.03
CA ARG A 181 -25.59 19.98 1.31
C ARG A 181 -26.74 20.48 0.42
N VAL A 182 -27.62 21.33 0.95
CA VAL A 182 -28.76 21.90 0.21
C VAL A 182 -28.29 22.80 -0.93
N VAL A 183 -27.37 23.74 -0.66
CA VAL A 183 -26.78 24.60 -1.73
C VAL A 183 -26.02 23.75 -2.75
N GLY A 184 -25.37 22.68 -2.29
CA GLY A 184 -24.68 21.70 -3.11
C GLY A 184 -25.59 20.98 -4.10
N LEU A 185 -26.86 20.74 -3.75
CA LEU A 185 -27.84 20.12 -4.66
C LEU A 185 -28.11 21.01 -5.88
N PHE A 186 -28.16 22.33 -5.70
CA PHE A 186 -28.39 23.28 -6.80
C PHE A 186 -27.14 23.55 -7.63
N THR A 187 -25.94 23.32 -7.08
CA THR A 187 -24.65 23.62 -7.74
C THR A 187 -23.93 22.39 -8.26
N GLY A 188 -24.49 21.19 -8.09
CA GLY A 188 -23.83 19.92 -8.42
C GLY A 188 -22.62 19.60 -7.54
N ARG A 189 -22.50 20.25 -6.36
CA ARG A 189 -21.38 20.13 -5.42
C ARG A 189 -21.78 19.48 -4.09
N SER A 190 -22.93 18.81 -4.02
CA SER A 190 -23.45 18.24 -2.77
C SER A 190 -22.53 17.14 -2.23
N THR A 191 -22.15 17.24 -0.96
CA THR A 191 -21.47 16.18 -0.23
C THR A 191 -22.48 15.09 0.11
N GLN A 192 -22.28 13.89 -0.44
CA GLN A 192 -23.27 12.82 -0.30
C GLN A 192 -23.10 12.03 1.01
N HIS A 193 -21.96 12.13 1.70
CA HIS A 193 -21.64 11.32 2.89
C HIS A 193 -22.00 11.99 4.22
N PRO A 194 -22.26 11.22 5.30
CA PRO A 194 -22.73 11.72 6.59
C PRO A 194 -21.62 12.27 7.50
N TYR A 195 -20.48 12.70 6.94
CA TYR A 195 -19.37 13.24 7.74
C TYR A 195 -19.33 14.77 7.65
N VAL A 196 -19.17 15.39 8.81
CA VAL A 196 -19.18 16.84 9.02
C VAL A 196 -17.75 17.28 9.29
N SER A 197 -17.27 18.21 8.48
CA SER A 197 -15.98 18.86 8.65
C SER A 197 -16.02 19.85 9.83
N VAL A 198 -15.15 19.64 10.82
CA VAL A 198 -14.99 20.46 12.03
C VAL A 198 -13.52 20.83 12.19
N LEU A 199 -13.23 22.13 12.26
CA LEU A 199 -11.87 22.60 12.53
C LEU A 199 -11.58 22.40 14.02
N ARG A 200 -10.50 21.68 14.34
CA ARG A 200 -10.08 21.53 15.72
C ARG A 200 -9.34 22.79 16.16
N THR A 201 -10.05 23.77 16.70
CA THR A 201 -9.43 24.91 17.39
C THR A 201 -8.82 24.41 18.70
N THR A 202 -7.52 24.60 18.81
CA THR A 202 -6.64 24.12 19.87
C THR A 202 -6.84 24.82 21.23
N ALA A 203 -7.98 25.50 21.44
CA ALA A 203 -8.13 26.51 22.48
C ALA A 203 -9.21 26.22 23.54
N GLU A 204 -10.05 25.20 23.37
CA GLU A 204 -11.08 24.89 24.38
C GLU A 204 -10.57 23.75 25.31
N ASN A 205 -9.85 24.18 26.36
CA ASN A 205 -9.60 23.49 27.64
C ASN A 205 -8.40 22.54 27.82
N VAL A 206 -7.32 22.63 27.02
CA VAL A 206 -6.06 21.94 27.37
C VAL A 206 -4.88 22.93 27.33
N HIS A 207 -4.44 23.38 28.50
CA HIS A 207 -3.27 24.25 28.68
C HIS A 207 -1.95 23.50 28.45
N VAL A 208 -1.64 23.08 27.21
CA VAL A 208 -0.27 22.67 26.84
C VAL A 208 -0.01 23.01 25.36
N PRO A 209 1.06 23.75 25.01
CA PRO A 209 1.35 24.13 23.63
C PRO A 209 1.67 22.92 22.72
N ILE A 210 1.18 22.98 21.48
CA ILE A 210 1.17 21.90 20.46
C ILE A 210 2.51 21.69 19.75
N GLN A 211 3.59 22.32 20.20
CA GLN A 211 4.90 22.22 19.53
C GLN A 211 5.57 20.82 19.56
N ARG A 212 4.87 19.76 20.00
CA ARG A 212 5.42 18.38 20.11
C ARG A 212 4.49 17.24 19.67
N ALA A 213 3.35 17.50 18.98
CA ALA A 213 2.42 16.42 18.60
C ALA A 213 2.46 16.08 17.11
N THR A 214 3.66 15.82 16.58
CA THR A 214 3.98 15.47 15.18
C THR A 214 3.06 14.39 14.60
N VAL A 215 2.67 13.40 15.39
CA VAL A 215 1.81 12.29 14.93
C VAL A 215 0.41 12.77 14.54
N LEU A 216 -0.18 13.70 15.30
CA LEU A 216 -1.51 14.23 14.99
C LEU A 216 -1.48 15.20 13.80
N GLU A 217 -0.33 15.78 13.49
CA GLU A 217 -0.15 16.64 12.30
C GLU A 217 -0.22 15.84 11.00
N ASN A 218 0.09 14.54 11.05
CA ASN A 218 0.02 13.62 9.91
C ASN A 218 -1.40 13.07 9.67
N GLY A 219 -2.35 13.34 10.56
CA GLY A 219 -3.72 12.82 10.49
C GLY A 219 -3.88 11.37 10.97
N TYR A 220 -5.12 10.91 11.05
CA TYR A 220 -5.47 9.55 11.50
C TYR A 220 -6.85 9.13 11.00
N LEU A 221 -7.12 7.83 11.04
CA LEU A 221 -8.45 7.23 10.89
C LEU A 221 -8.86 6.59 12.22
N LEU A 222 -10.14 6.69 12.58
CA LEU A 222 -10.73 5.95 13.69
C LEU A 222 -11.68 4.90 13.12
N LEU A 223 -11.30 3.63 13.21
CA LEU A 223 -11.99 2.50 12.59
C LEU A 223 -12.59 1.56 13.63
N ASP A 224 -13.51 0.69 13.23
CA ASP A 224 -13.85 -0.50 14.02
C ASP A 224 -12.59 -1.36 14.23
N TYR A 225 -12.42 -1.86 15.46
CA TYR A 225 -11.44 -2.91 15.72
C TYR A 225 -12.04 -4.26 15.36
N ILE A 226 -11.35 -5.00 14.49
CA ILE A 226 -11.76 -6.34 14.06
C ILE A 226 -11.20 -7.35 15.06
N ASP A 227 -12.06 -7.88 15.92
CA ASP A 227 -11.68 -8.92 16.88
C ASP A 227 -11.86 -10.33 16.29
N GLY A 228 -11.35 -11.34 17.00
CA GLY A 228 -11.45 -12.74 16.58
C GLY A 228 -12.89 -13.28 16.51
N LYS A 229 -13.91 -12.54 16.97
CA LYS A 229 -15.31 -12.93 16.79
C LYS A 229 -15.83 -12.53 15.41
N VAL A 230 -15.27 -11.48 14.81
CA VAL A 230 -15.59 -11.07 13.44
C VAL A 230 -14.90 -12.00 12.43
N GLY A 231 -13.67 -12.40 12.69
CA GLY A 231 -12.93 -13.37 11.88
C GLY A 231 -11.44 -13.39 12.21
N THR A 232 -10.71 -14.29 11.58
CA THR A 232 -9.24 -14.37 11.63
C THR A 232 -8.64 -13.99 10.28
N MET A 233 -7.38 -13.57 10.28
CA MET A 233 -6.71 -13.16 9.04
C MET A 233 -6.48 -14.38 8.15
N LEU A 234 -6.82 -14.31 6.86
CA LEU A 234 -6.71 -15.43 5.93
C LEU A 234 -5.27 -15.97 5.86
N SER A 235 -4.26 -15.11 5.93
CA SER A 235 -2.84 -15.53 5.94
C SER A 235 -2.44 -16.42 7.11
N GLU A 236 -3.23 -16.48 8.19
CA GLU A 236 -2.98 -17.42 9.30
C GLU A 236 -3.32 -18.87 8.95
N SER A 237 -4.20 -19.10 7.96
CA SER A 237 -4.64 -20.45 7.57
C SER A 237 -4.32 -20.81 6.12
N TRP A 238 -4.29 -19.84 5.20
CA TRP A 238 -4.11 -20.06 3.76
C TRP A 238 -2.82 -20.81 3.38
N TYR A 239 -1.72 -20.54 4.09
CA TYR A 239 -0.42 -21.16 3.82
C TYR A 239 -0.16 -22.42 4.67
N LEU A 240 -1.00 -22.69 5.66
CA LEU A 240 -0.87 -23.86 6.54
C LEU A 240 -1.76 -25.01 6.08
N ASP A 241 -2.96 -24.69 5.59
CA ASP A 241 -3.93 -25.67 5.13
C ASP A 241 -3.76 -25.90 3.63
N ASP A 242 -3.14 -27.03 3.27
CA ASP A 242 -3.23 -27.52 1.89
C ASP A 242 -4.66 -28.07 1.66
N GLN A 243 -5.53 -27.16 1.16
CA GLN A 243 -6.59 -27.44 0.21
C GLN A 243 -7.89 -28.12 0.70
N ASP A 244 -8.58 -27.62 1.74
CA ASP A 244 -10.03 -27.95 1.87
C ASP A 244 -10.78 -27.31 0.68
N PRO A 245 -11.30 -28.11 -0.27
CA PRO A 245 -11.92 -27.57 -1.48
C PRO A 245 -13.19 -26.77 -1.17
N HIS A 246 -13.91 -27.12 -0.10
CA HIS A 246 -15.15 -26.42 0.26
C HIS A 246 -14.85 -25.04 0.84
N ARG A 247 -13.85 -24.93 1.72
CA ARG A 247 -13.40 -23.62 2.22
C ARG A 247 -12.89 -22.74 1.08
N ARG A 248 -12.09 -23.32 0.17
CA ARG A 248 -11.55 -22.58 -0.98
C ARG A 248 -12.66 -22.09 -1.93
N GLU A 249 -13.66 -22.93 -2.18
CA GLU A 249 -14.83 -22.54 -2.97
C GLU A 249 -15.58 -21.36 -2.34
N ASN A 250 -15.79 -21.37 -1.02
CA ASN A 250 -16.41 -20.26 -0.29
C ASN A 250 -15.59 -18.96 -0.39
N LEU A 251 -14.27 -19.06 -0.26
CA LEU A 251 -13.35 -17.94 -0.40
C LEU A 251 -13.43 -17.33 -1.80
N PHE A 252 -13.28 -18.17 -2.84
CA PHE A 252 -13.30 -17.72 -4.24
C PHE A 252 -14.64 -17.10 -4.62
N ARG A 253 -15.73 -17.67 -4.13
CA ARG A 253 -17.08 -17.11 -4.29
C ARG A 253 -17.21 -15.74 -3.62
N SER A 254 -16.70 -15.61 -2.40
CA SER A 254 -16.72 -14.34 -1.65
C SER A 254 -15.88 -13.27 -2.36
N LEU A 255 -14.68 -13.62 -2.81
CA LEU A 255 -13.79 -12.75 -3.59
C LEU A 255 -14.43 -12.30 -4.90
N ALA A 256 -15.03 -13.23 -5.66
CA ALA A 256 -15.69 -12.93 -6.91
C ALA A 256 -16.82 -11.91 -6.71
N ARG A 257 -17.69 -12.11 -5.71
CA ARG A 257 -18.77 -11.19 -5.37
C ARG A 257 -18.25 -9.80 -5.03
N ILE A 258 -17.19 -9.72 -4.23
CA ILE A 258 -16.56 -8.46 -3.84
C ILE A 258 -15.99 -7.74 -5.07
N MET A 259 -15.21 -8.42 -5.90
CA MET A 259 -14.65 -7.84 -7.14
C MET A 259 -15.74 -7.36 -8.11
N LEU A 260 -16.82 -8.15 -8.24
CA LEU A 260 -17.96 -7.78 -9.07
C LEU A 260 -18.69 -6.55 -8.53
N SER A 261 -18.88 -6.47 -7.21
CA SER A 261 -19.54 -5.35 -6.52
C SER A 261 -18.72 -4.06 -6.57
N VAL A 262 -17.43 -4.10 -6.18
CA VAL A 262 -16.52 -2.94 -6.22
C VAL A 262 -16.37 -2.42 -7.65
N GLY A 263 -16.21 -3.33 -8.61
CA GLY A 263 -16.08 -2.98 -10.03
C GLY A 263 -17.42 -2.76 -10.74
N ARG A 264 -18.55 -2.69 -10.04
CA ARG A 264 -19.90 -2.61 -10.66
C ARG A 264 -20.14 -1.27 -11.37
N ILE A 265 -19.63 -0.18 -10.79
CA ILE A 265 -19.85 1.17 -11.29
C ILE A 265 -18.62 1.59 -12.10
N PRO A 266 -18.73 1.73 -13.43
CA PRO A 266 -17.64 2.24 -14.25
C PRO A 266 -17.29 3.67 -13.82
N GLN A 267 -16.00 3.93 -13.72
CA GLN A 267 -15.48 5.22 -13.34
C GLN A 267 -15.25 6.09 -14.59
N SER A 268 -15.27 7.41 -14.42
CA SER A 268 -15.14 8.35 -15.54
C SER A 268 -13.71 8.50 -16.06
N ARG A 269 -12.71 8.05 -15.30
CA ARG A 269 -11.28 8.14 -15.62
C ARG A 269 -10.47 7.18 -14.76
N ILE A 270 -9.21 6.98 -15.13
CA ILE A 270 -8.19 6.29 -14.32
C ILE A 270 -7.68 7.28 -13.26
N GLY A 271 -7.69 6.88 -11.99
CA GLY A 271 -7.37 7.75 -10.86
C GLY A 271 -7.85 7.19 -9.52
N SER A 272 -7.51 7.87 -8.42
CA SER A 272 -8.00 7.53 -7.07
C SER A 272 -8.99 8.56 -6.56
N TRP A 273 -9.93 8.10 -5.74
CA TRP A 273 -10.81 8.99 -4.99
C TRP A 273 -9.99 9.74 -3.93
N THR A 274 -10.31 11.01 -3.73
CA THR A 274 -9.74 11.82 -2.66
C THR A 274 -10.81 12.70 -2.03
N ILE A 275 -10.49 13.24 -0.87
CA ILE A 275 -11.37 14.13 -0.11
C ILE A 275 -10.65 15.45 0.21
N ASP A 276 -11.33 16.57 -0.05
CA ASP A 276 -10.83 17.89 0.31
C ASP A 276 -11.16 18.26 1.77
N VAL A 277 -10.65 19.41 2.24
CA VAL A 277 -10.87 19.88 3.61
C VAL A 277 -12.34 20.29 3.87
N GLN A 278 -13.14 20.49 2.82
CA GLN A 278 -14.58 20.74 2.90
C GLN A 278 -15.41 19.46 2.93
N GLY A 279 -14.79 18.29 2.74
CA GLY A 279 -15.48 17.01 2.68
C GLY A 279 -16.09 16.72 1.32
N LYS A 280 -15.55 17.27 0.24
CA LYS A 280 -15.96 16.90 -1.11
C LYS A 280 -15.13 15.71 -1.60
N LEU A 281 -15.83 14.64 -1.99
CA LEU A 281 -15.22 13.52 -2.69
C LEU A 281 -15.02 13.87 -4.17
N SER A 282 -13.86 13.54 -4.71
CA SER A 282 -13.59 13.66 -6.15
C SER A 282 -12.59 12.61 -6.65
N LEU A 283 -12.83 12.10 -7.86
CA LEU A 283 -11.91 11.24 -8.60
C LEU A 283 -10.90 12.11 -9.35
N THR A 284 -9.99 12.73 -8.60
CA THR A 284 -9.03 13.73 -9.09
C THR A 284 -7.62 13.49 -8.59
N ASN A 285 -7.40 12.47 -7.76
CA ASN A 285 -6.07 12.06 -7.38
C ASN A 285 -5.52 11.09 -8.44
N ARG A 286 -4.19 11.03 -8.58
CA ARG A 286 -3.56 10.03 -9.45
C ARG A 286 -3.93 8.61 -9.08
N PRO A 287 -3.77 7.63 -9.99
CA PRO A 287 -3.96 6.22 -9.66
C PRO A 287 -2.90 5.85 -8.63
N LEU A 288 -3.27 5.89 -7.35
CA LEU A 288 -2.33 5.82 -6.24
C LEU A 288 -1.95 4.37 -5.97
N LEU A 289 -1.08 3.83 -6.81
CA LEU A 289 -0.48 2.52 -6.61
C LEU A 289 0.58 2.61 -5.50
N HIS A 290 0.65 1.60 -4.63
CA HIS A 290 1.51 1.63 -3.43
C HIS A 290 2.98 1.97 -3.75
N HIS A 291 3.49 1.52 -4.91
CA HIS A 291 4.87 1.73 -5.31
C HIS A 291 5.20 3.20 -5.60
N LEU A 292 4.22 4.04 -5.97
CA LEU A 292 4.45 5.46 -6.23
C LEU A 292 4.86 6.19 -4.94
N CYS A 293 4.19 5.91 -3.82
CA CYS A 293 4.61 6.45 -2.52
C CYS A 293 5.95 5.87 -2.08
N SER A 294 6.23 4.59 -2.37
CA SER A 294 7.53 3.98 -2.07
C SER A 294 8.67 4.66 -2.84
N PHE A 295 8.46 4.98 -4.11
CA PHE A 295 9.41 5.73 -4.94
C PHE A 295 9.66 7.13 -4.37
N GLU A 296 8.61 7.90 -4.05
CA GLU A 296 8.77 9.21 -3.42
C GLU A 296 9.58 9.13 -2.13
N ASN A 297 9.31 8.14 -1.27
CA ASN A 297 10.04 7.94 -0.02
C ASN A 297 11.51 7.54 -0.22
N GLN A 298 11.84 6.95 -1.37
CA GLN A 298 13.21 6.60 -1.78
C GLN A 298 13.92 7.74 -2.52
N GLY A 299 13.26 8.88 -2.76
CA GLY A 299 13.79 9.96 -3.58
C GLY A 299 13.78 9.68 -5.08
N ILE A 300 12.98 8.70 -5.53
CA ILE A 300 12.78 8.36 -6.93
C ILE A 300 11.55 9.13 -7.43
N PRO A 301 11.67 9.93 -8.50
CA PRO A 301 10.51 10.60 -9.08
C PRO A 301 9.49 9.58 -9.61
N PRO A 302 8.23 9.60 -9.16
CA PRO A 302 7.23 8.61 -9.56
C PRO A 302 6.75 8.79 -11.01
N GLY A 303 7.11 9.89 -11.69
CA GLY A 303 6.67 10.20 -13.06
C GLY A 303 5.21 10.67 -13.18
N ILE A 304 4.37 10.36 -12.19
CA ILE A 304 2.94 10.71 -12.17
C ILE A 304 2.67 11.79 -11.11
N SER A 305 2.27 12.99 -11.55
CA SER A 305 1.85 14.08 -10.67
C SER A 305 0.60 13.72 -9.87
N ARG A 306 0.47 14.21 -8.63
CA ARG A 306 -0.67 13.92 -7.73
C ARG A 306 -2.05 14.26 -8.32
N THR A 307 -2.10 15.24 -9.21
CA THR A 307 -3.36 15.67 -9.85
C THR A 307 -3.58 15.04 -11.23
N MET A 308 -2.66 14.20 -11.70
CA MET A 308 -2.74 13.57 -13.01
C MET A 308 -3.77 12.44 -12.99
N THR A 309 -4.75 12.50 -13.88
CA THR A 309 -5.71 11.43 -14.12
C THR A 309 -5.82 11.19 -15.62
N TYR A 310 -6.23 10.00 -16.03
CA TYR A 310 -6.17 9.60 -17.44
C TYR A 310 -7.55 9.25 -17.97
N ASN A 311 -7.84 9.73 -19.18
CA ASN A 311 -9.04 9.36 -19.92
C ASN A 311 -8.75 8.28 -20.98
N ASP A 312 -7.48 7.89 -21.14
CA ASP A 312 -7.03 6.84 -22.05
C ASP A 312 -6.01 5.92 -21.39
N THR A 313 -6.01 4.65 -21.81
CA THR A 313 -5.13 3.62 -21.24
C THR A 313 -3.67 3.76 -21.67
N GLU A 314 -3.42 4.21 -22.90
CA GLU A 314 -2.07 4.24 -23.49
C GLU A 314 -1.14 5.24 -22.79
N THR A 315 -1.64 6.45 -22.47
CA THR A 315 -0.88 7.43 -21.71
C THR A 315 -0.59 6.93 -20.30
N PHE A 316 -1.56 6.26 -19.66
CA PHE A 316 -1.36 5.65 -18.35
C PHE A 316 -0.28 4.56 -18.37
N TYR A 317 -0.29 3.66 -19.36
CA TYR A 317 0.72 2.61 -19.50
C TYR A 317 2.12 3.18 -19.76
N ALA A 318 2.22 4.24 -20.56
CA ALA A 318 3.49 4.93 -20.81
C ALA A 318 4.06 5.58 -19.53
N ASP A 319 3.19 6.17 -18.70
CA ASP A 319 3.62 6.78 -17.44
C ASP A 319 4.02 5.72 -16.39
N LEU A 320 3.37 4.54 -16.36
CA LEU A 320 3.83 3.42 -15.55
C LEU A 320 5.24 2.96 -15.96
N LEU A 321 5.51 2.81 -17.26
CA LEU A 321 6.84 2.48 -17.77
C LEU A 321 7.88 3.54 -17.41
N SER A 322 7.51 4.83 -17.51
CA SER A 322 8.36 5.93 -17.08
C SER A 322 8.74 5.82 -15.59
N GLY A 323 7.85 5.29 -14.75
CA GLY A 323 8.15 4.95 -13.34
C GLY A 323 9.26 3.90 -13.21
N HIS A 324 9.21 2.82 -13.99
CA HIS A 324 10.28 1.81 -14.02
C HIS A 324 11.62 2.38 -14.50
N GLU A 325 11.58 3.28 -15.48
CA GLU A 325 12.78 3.97 -15.98
C GLU A 325 13.39 4.88 -14.91
N ASN A 326 12.56 5.62 -14.18
CA ASN A 326 13.01 6.46 -13.08
C ASN A 326 13.66 5.63 -11.97
N ARG A 327 13.16 4.42 -11.69
CA ARG A 327 13.84 3.51 -10.75
C ARG A 327 15.27 3.20 -11.22
N ILE A 328 15.47 2.84 -12.49
CA ILE A 328 16.82 2.58 -13.04
C ILE A 328 17.72 3.82 -12.92
N LEU A 329 17.18 5.01 -13.24
CA LEU A 329 17.97 6.24 -13.27
C LEU A 329 18.35 6.73 -11.87
N HIS A 330 17.42 6.68 -10.91
CA HIS A 330 17.54 7.37 -9.62
C HIS A 330 17.92 6.46 -8.45
N GLN A 331 17.52 5.20 -8.44
CA GLN A 331 17.94 4.27 -7.38
C GLN A 331 19.43 3.96 -7.53
N GLN A 332 20.21 4.06 -6.44
CA GLN A 332 21.68 3.97 -6.52
C GLN A 332 22.18 2.57 -6.87
N ASN A 333 21.57 1.54 -6.31
CA ASN A 333 21.87 0.12 -6.55
C ASN A 333 20.99 -0.52 -7.64
N SER A 334 20.45 0.26 -8.60
CA SER A 334 19.53 -0.26 -9.62
C SER A 334 20.17 -1.20 -10.66
N ILE A 335 21.49 -1.10 -10.87
CA ILE A 335 22.23 -1.91 -11.84
C ILE A 335 23.40 -2.58 -11.13
N VAL A 336 23.45 -3.91 -11.17
CA VAL A 336 24.49 -4.69 -10.48
C VAL A 336 25.70 -5.03 -11.37
N SER A 337 25.51 -5.05 -12.69
CA SER A 337 26.56 -5.31 -13.68
C SER A 337 26.21 -4.69 -15.03
N GLU A 338 27.18 -4.59 -15.94
CA GLU A 338 26.92 -4.11 -17.31
C GLU A 338 25.85 -4.95 -18.02
N ASN A 339 25.94 -6.28 -17.88
CA ASN A 339 24.96 -7.20 -18.47
C ASN A 339 23.57 -6.97 -17.88
N ASP A 340 23.46 -6.92 -16.55
CA ASP A 340 22.20 -6.63 -15.86
C ASP A 340 21.56 -5.33 -16.38
N GLY A 341 22.34 -4.24 -16.43
CA GLY A 341 21.88 -2.95 -16.93
C GLY A 341 21.30 -3.01 -18.33
N PHE A 342 22.00 -3.64 -19.28
CA PHE A 342 21.50 -3.77 -20.64
C PHE A 342 20.28 -4.70 -20.75
N THR A 343 20.21 -5.77 -19.94
CA THR A 343 19.04 -6.66 -19.94
C THR A 343 17.79 -5.99 -19.37
N GLN A 344 17.92 -5.18 -18.31
CA GLN A 344 16.82 -4.37 -17.77
C GLN A 344 16.37 -3.30 -18.79
N MET A 345 17.31 -2.61 -19.44
CA MET A 345 17.01 -1.64 -20.49
C MET A 345 16.30 -2.27 -21.68
N ALA A 346 16.74 -3.46 -22.12
CA ALA A 346 16.09 -4.22 -23.18
C ALA A 346 14.66 -4.64 -22.79
N CYS A 347 14.45 -5.07 -21.55
CA CYS A 347 13.12 -5.37 -21.01
C CYS A 347 12.19 -4.16 -21.14
N LEU A 348 12.58 -2.98 -20.64
CA LEU A 348 11.75 -1.77 -20.73
C LEU A 348 11.53 -1.31 -22.17
N PHE A 349 12.56 -1.37 -23.01
CA PHE A 349 12.42 -1.04 -24.43
C PHE A 349 11.42 -1.96 -25.14
N ALA A 350 11.49 -3.27 -24.90
CA ALA A 350 10.55 -4.24 -25.44
C ALA A 350 9.14 -4.01 -24.89
N MET A 351 8.98 -3.83 -23.58
CA MET A 351 7.68 -3.57 -22.94
C MET A 351 6.97 -2.37 -23.55
N ARG A 352 7.69 -1.25 -23.83
CA ARG A 352 7.12 -0.09 -24.55
C ARG A 352 6.59 -0.47 -25.93
N GLY A 353 7.36 -1.25 -26.70
CA GLY A 353 6.97 -1.67 -28.05
C GLY A 353 5.79 -2.66 -28.06
N LEU A 354 5.62 -3.42 -26.98
CA LEU A 354 4.63 -4.50 -26.89
C LEU A 354 3.26 -4.05 -26.36
N ILE A 355 3.09 -2.81 -25.88
CA ILE A 355 1.81 -2.32 -25.32
C ILE A 355 0.63 -2.66 -26.25
N ARG A 356 0.78 -2.44 -27.56
CA ARG A 356 -0.32 -2.62 -28.54
C ARG A 356 -0.63 -4.08 -28.85
N ASN A 357 0.22 -5.02 -28.46
CA ASN A 357 -0.06 -6.46 -28.57
C ASN A 357 -1.02 -6.93 -27.47
N PHE A 358 -1.03 -6.26 -26.32
CA PHE A 358 -1.80 -6.66 -25.14
C PHE A 358 -2.99 -5.72 -24.86
N ALA A 359 -2.84 -4.42 -25.12
CA ALA A 359 -3.90 -3.44 -24.93
C ALA A 359 -4.97 -3.53 -26.02
N ASP A 360 -6.23 -3.67 -25.61
CA ASP A 360 -7.38 -3.75 -26.50
C ASP A 360 -7.83 -2.33 -26.90
N ALA A 361 -7.86 -2.08 -28.21
CA ALA A 361 -8.31 -0.78 -28.73
C ALA A 361 -9.75 -0.44 -28.33
N SER A 362 -10.60 -1.46 -28.09
CA SER A 362 -11.97 -1.26 -27.62
C SER A 362 -12.05 -0.81 -26.16
N CYS A 363 -11.01 -1.05 -25.36
CA CYS A 363 -10.91 -0.64 -23.96
C CYS A 363 -10.17 0.69 -23.73
N ARG A 364 -9.68 1.33 -24.82
CA ARG A 364 -8.81 2.53 -24.73
C ARG A 364 -9.39 3.64 -23.87
N TYR A 365 -10.68 3.92 -23.99
CA TYR A 365 -11.37 5.00 -23.28
C TYR A 365 -12.30 4.47 -22.17
N GLY A 366 -12.04 3.24 -21.72
CA GLY A 366 -12.82 2.54 -20.71
C GLY A 366 -13.52 1.28 -21.25
N PRO A 367 -14.28 0.58 -20.39
CA PRO A 367 -14.63 1.00 -19.03
C PRO A 367 -13.43 1.02 -18.09
N PHE A 368 -13.42 1.98 -17.16
CA PHE A 368 -12.47 2.01 -16.04
C PHE A 368 -13.13 1.41 -14.81
N ILE A 369 -12.44 0.48 -14.16
CA ILE A 369 -12.97 -0.35 -13.07
C ILE A 369 -12.29 0.09 -11.78
N PHE A 370 -13.09 0.43 -10.76
CA PHE A 370 -12.58 0.65 -9.42
C PHE A 370 -12.17 -0.70 -8.81
N ALA A 371 -10.96 -0.78 -8.27
CA ALA A 371 -10.40 -2.03 -7.76
C ALA A 371 -9.58 -1.82 -6.48
N LEU A 372 -9.57 -2.84 -5.63
CA LEU A 372 -8.72 -2.94 -4.44
C LEU A 372 -7.38 -3.53 -4.88
N THR A 373 -6.38 -2.69 -5.15
CA THR A 373 -5.12 -3.13 -5.79
C THR A 373 -4.14 -3.83 -4.85
N ASP A 374 -4.33 -3.70 -3.54
CA ASP A 374 -3.48 -4.31 -2.51
C ASP A 374 -4.27 -5.37 -1.71
N LEU A 375 -5.24 -6.02 -2.35
CA LEU A 375 -6.01 -7.09 -1.71
C LEU A 375 -5.19 -8.39 -1.74
N HIS A 376 -4.73 -8.83 -0.57
CA HIS A 376 -4.01 -10.10 -0.36
C HIS A 376 -4.44 -10.78 0.94
N ALA A 377 -3.96 -12.01 1.18
CA ALA A 377 -4.41 -12.85 2.31
C ALA A 377 -4.28 -12.19 3.71
N SER A 378 -3.39 -11.22 3.89
CA SER A 378 -3.27 -10.49 5.17
C SER A 378 -4.21 -9.30 5.32
N ASN A 379 -4.89 -8.90 4.24
CA ASN A 379 -5.89 -7.83 4.23
C ASN A 379 -7.33 -8.38 4.22
N ILE A 380 -7.49 -9.71 4.28
CA ILE A 380 -8.77 -10.42 4.26
C ILE A 380 -8.96 -11.12 5.60
N PHE A 381 -10.10 -10.88 6.24
CA PHE A 381 -10.58 -11.64 7.40
C PHE A 381 -11.65 -12.63 6.97
N VAL A 382 -11.60 -13.82 7.56
CA VAL A 382 -12.51 -14.91 7.25
C VAL A 382 -13.07 -15.57 8.51
N ASP A 383 -14.21 -16.24 8.35
CA ASP A 383 -14.73 -17.19 9.34
C ASP A 383 -14.06 -18.58 9.21
N GLU A 384 -14.47 -19.53 10.05
CA GLU A 384 -13.97 -20.91 10.06
C GLU A 384 -14.21 -21.68 8.74
N SER A 385 -15.08 -21.18 7.86
CA SER A 385 -15.43 -21.77 6.56
C SER A 385 -14.85 -20.99 5.38
N TRP A 386 -13.92 -20.06 5.64
CA TRP A 386 -13.32 -19.13 4.68
C TRP A 386 -14.31 -18.21 3.95
N ASN A 387 -15.48 -17.91 4.54
CA ASN A 387 -16.29 -16.80 4.05
C ASN A 387 -15.63 -15.48 4.47
N ILE A 388 -15.57 -14.51 3.56
CA ILE A 388 -14.96 -13.20 3.87
C ILE A 388 -15.88 -12.42 4.80
N THR A 389 -15.38 -12.09 5.99
CA THR A 389 -16.11 -11.32 7.01
C THR A 389 -15.67 -9.87 7.09
N CYS A 390 -14.46 -9.54 6.63
CA CYS A 390 -13.96 -8.16 6.58
C CYS A 390 -12.80 -8.00 5.60
N ILE A 391 -12.73 -6.86 4.91
CA ILE A 391 -11.58 -6.42 4.11
C ILE A 391 -11.03 -5.13 4.70
N ILE A 392 -9.72 -5.14 4.96
CA ILE A 392 -9.00 -3.99 5.51
C ILE A 392 -8.03 -3.40 4.47
N ASP A 393 -7.36 -2.31 4.85
CA ASP A 393 -6.29 -1.68 4.08
C ASP A 393 -6.71 -1.18 2.68
N LEU A 394 -7.57 -0.15 2.67
CA LEU A 394 -8.22 0.37 1.46
C LEU A 394 -7.48 1.54 0.81
N GLU A 395 -6.26 1.82 1.26
CA GLU A 395 -5.53 3.06 0.95
C GLU A 395 -5.02 3.18 -0.48
N TRP A 396 -4.89 2.04 -1.18
CA TRP A 396 -4.38 1.96 -2.56
C TRP A 396 -5.47 1.77 -3.60
N ALA A 397 -6.74 1.71 -3.18
CA ALA A 397 -7.84 1.49 -4.10
C ALA A 397 -7.91 2.61 -5.16
N CYS A 398 -8.05 2.20 -6.42
CA CYS A 398 -8.07 3.13 -7.54
C CYS A 398 -8.87 2.60 -8.73
N SER A 399 -9.26 3.52 -9.59
CA SER A 399 -9.86 3.27 -10.89
C SER A 399 -8.76 2.96 -11.90
N LEU A 400 -8.85 1.80 -12.55
CA LEU A 400 -7.87 1.27 -13.49
C LEU A 400 -8.52 0.84 -14.81
N PRO A 401 -7.75 0.72 -15.91
CA PRO A 401 -8.20 0.03 -17.10
C PRO A 401 -8.76 -1.36 -16.78
N ALA A 402 -9.83 -1.76 -17.48
CA ALA A 402 -10.43 -3.07 -17.30
C ALA A 402 -9.42 -4.22 -17.57
N GLU A 403 -8.40 -3.99 -18.40
CA GLU A 403 -7.40 -4.99 -18.75
C GLU A 403 -6.44 -5.34 -17.59
N LEU A 404 -6.37 -4.51 -16.54
CA LEU A 404 -5.66 -4.85 -15.31
C LEU A 404 -6.49 -5.74 -14.36
N GLN A 405 -7.76 -6.01 -14.69
CA GLN A 405 -8.54 -6.97 -13.92
C GLN A 405 -8.01 -8.37 -14.19
N GLY A 406 -7.80 -9.14 -13.14
CA GLY A 406 -7.30 -10.49 -13.24
C GLY A 406 -7.56 -11.29 -11.97
N PRO A 407 -7.33 -12.61 -12.04
CA PRO A 407 -7.31 -13.46 -10.87
C PRO A 407 -6.24 -12.96 -9.87
N PRO A 408 -6.47 -13.06 -8.55
CA PRO A 408 -5.51 -12.60 -7.57
C PRO A 408 -4.15 -13.28 -7.74
N THR A 409 -3.06 -12.53 -7.66
CA THR A 409 -1.71 -13.06 -7.89
C THR A 409 -1.16 -13.84 -6.69
N TRP A 410 -1.68 -13.59 -5.49
CA TRP A 410 -1.29 -14.24 -4.23
C TRP A 410 -1.91 -15.62 -4.01
N LEU A 411 -2.67 -16.16 -4.99
CA LEU A 411 -3.22 -17.51 -4.89
C LEU A 411 -2.10 -18.57 -4.77
N ALA A 412 -0.89 -18.29 -5.25
CA ALA A 412 0.30 -19.09 -5.03
C ALA A 412 1.43 -18.21 -4.46
N GLU A 413 2.41 -18.84 -3.79
CA GLU A 413 3.53 -18.14 -3.16
C GLU A 413 4.53 -17.57 -4.18
N ASP A 414 4.77 -18.29 -5.27
CA ASP A 414 5.66 -17.86 -6.34
C ASP A 414 5.15 -18.23 -7.75
N PHE A 415 5.82 -17.67 -8.75
CA PHE A 415 5.62 -17.97 -10.17
C PHE A 415 6.80 -18.76 -10.75
N GLU A 416 7.52 -19.53 -9.92
CA GLU A 416 8.49 -20.52 -10.42
C GLU A 416 7.74 -21.73 -11.01
N ALA A 417 8.45 -22.75 -11.51
CA ALA A 417 7.79 -23.83 -12.27
C ALA A 417 6.65 -24.52 -11.50
N GLU A 418 6.92 -24.96 -10.27
CA GLU A 418 5.91 -25.63 -9.43
C GLU A 418 4.84 -24.65 -8.91
N GLY A 419 5.24 -23.43 -8.53
CA GLY A 419 4.31 -22.38 -8.10
C GLY A 419 3.37 -21.91 -9.21
N LEU A 420 3.86 -21.85 -10.46
CA LEU A 420 3.07 -21.49 -11.64
C LEU A 420 2.04 -22.57 -12.00
N GLU A 421 2.38 -23.85 -11.88
CA GLU A 421 1.41 -24.95 -12.05
C GLU A 421 0.31 -24.89 -10.98
N LYS A 422 0.70 -24.72 -9.70
CA LYS A 422 -0.24 -24.54 -8.60
C LYS A 422 -1.12 -23.30 -8.81
N TYR A 423 -0.51 -22.20 -9.25
CA TYR A 423 -1.21 -20.96 -9.56
C TYR A 423 -2.24 -21.17 -10.66
N ASP A 424 -1.87 -21.81 -11.78
CA ASP A 424 -2.79 -22.02 -12.89
C ASP A 424 -3.98 -22.89 -12.48
N MET A 425 -3.76 -23.93 -11.68
CA MET A 425 -4.83 -24.76 -11.12
C MET A 425 -5.81 -23.94 -10.26
N LEU A 426 -5.31 -23.19 -9.28
CA LEU A 426 -6.14 -22.36 -8.39
C LEU A 426 -6.85 -21.24 -9.16
N ARG A 427 -6.16 -20.64 -10.13
CA ARG A 427 -6.69 -19.61 -11.01
C ARG A 427 -7.84 -20.14 -11.86
N GLN A 428 -7.72 -21.33 -12.43
CA GLN A 428 -8.79 -21.94 -13.22
C GLN A 428 -10.04 -22.19 -12.38
N GLU A 429 -9.88 -22.70 -11.15
CA GLU A 429 -10.97 -22.88 -10.20
C GLU A 429 -11.64 -21.54 -9.85
N PHE A 430 -10.84 -20.53 -9.50
CA PHE A 430 -11.34 -19.18 -9.24
C PHE A 430 -12.11 -18.61 -10.45
N MET A 431 -11.58 -18.76 -11.66
CA MET A 431 -12.22 -18.24 -12.87
C MET A 431 -13.55 -18.92 -13.18
N ALA A 432 -13.68 -20.23 -12.90
CA ALA A 432 -14.96 -20.94 -13.04
C ALA A 432 -16.02 -20.38 -12.09
N ILE A 433 -15.67 -20.23 -10.81
CA ILE A 433 -16.57 -19.66 -9.79
C ILE A 433 -16.90 -18.19 -10.11
N PHE A 434 -15.91 -17.40 -10.55
CA PHE A 434 -16.11 -16.00 -10.90
C PHE A 434 -17.09 -15.85 -12.07
N GLU A 435 -16.97 -16.69 -13.10
CA GLU A 435 -17.89 -16.70 -14.23
C GLU A 435 -19.32 -17.07 -13.81
N ASP A 436 -19.49 -18.04 -12.91
CA ASP A 436 -20.80 -18.42 -12.39
C ASP A 436 -21.46 -17.28 -11.59
N GLU A 437 -20.69 -16.60 -10.73
CA GLU A 437 -21.17 -15.45 -9.96
C GLU A 437 -21.46 -14.23 -10.87
N GLU A 438 -20.65 -14.00 -11.91
CA GLU A 438 -20.91 -12.94 -12.89
C GLU A 438 -22.21 -13.21 -13.68
N LYS A 439 -22.41 -14.45 -14.13
CA LYS A 439 -23.64 -14.87 -14.83
C LYS A 439 -24.86 -14.77 -13.94
N ALA A 440 -24.73 -15.09 -12.66
CA ALA A 440 -25.82 -14.94 -11.70
C ALA A 440 -26.27 -13.47 -11.53
N LEU A 441 -25.34 -12.51 -11.64
CA LEU A 441 -25.63 -11.08 -11.50
C LEU A 441 -26.09 -10.41 -12.80
N HIS A 442 -25.51 -10.78 -13.94
CA HIS A 442 -25.66 -10.07 -15.21
C HIS A 442 -26.28 -10.91 -16.34
N GLY A 443 -26.65 -12.16 -16.07
CA GLY A 443 -27.14 -13.10 -17.07
C GLY A 443 -26.02 -13.57 -18.01
N PRO A 444 -26.35 -14.07 -19.23
CA PRO A 444 -25.37 -14.69 -20.13
C PRO A 444 -24.34 -13.72 -20.74
N ALA A 445 -24.42 -12.41 -20.48
CA ALA A 445 -23.49 -11.40 -20.97
C ALA A 445 -22.36 -11.15 -19.95
N ALA A 446 -21.54 -12.16 -19.69
CA ALA A 446 -20.40 -12.07 -18.77
C ALA A 446 -19.23 -11.35 -19.45
N VAL A 447 -18.93 -10.11 -19.06
CA VAL A 447 -17.94 -9.26 -19.77
C VAL A 447 -16.57 -9.32 -19.09
N LYS A 448 -16.53 -9.37 -17.75
CA LYS A 448 -15.29 -9.32 -16.97
C LYS A 448 -14.55 -10.64 -17.00
N SER A 449 -15.26 -11.76 -16.82
CA SER A 449 -14.66 -13.10 -16.91
C SER A 449 -14.09 -13.38 -18.29
N ASP A 450 -14.78 -12.98 -19.37
CA ASP A 450 -14.29 -13.08 -20.74
C ASP A 450 -13.03 -12.24 -20.96
N LEU A 451 -12.99 -11.02 -20.43
CA LEU A 451 -11.81 -10.16 -20.49
C LEU A 451 -10.61 -10.79 -19.76
N MET A 452 -10.82 -11.32 -18.55
CA MET A 452 -9.76 -11.99 -17.78
C MET A 452 -9.25 -13.25 -18.49
N LYS A 453 -10.15 -14.05 -19.08
CA LYS A 453 -9.78 -15.24 -19.87
C LYS A 453 -8.97 -14.85 -21.11
N LYS A 454 -9.40 -13.82 -21.84
CA LYS A 454 -8.68 -13.29 -23.00
C LYS A 454 -7.29 -12.78 -22.60
N GLY A 455 -7.21 -12.02 -21.50
CA GLY A 455 -5.96 -11.52 -20.94
C GLY A 455 -5.00 -12.62 -20.51
N TRP A 456 -5.51 -13.75 -20.02
CA TRP A 456 -4.66 -14.93 -19.75
C TRP A 456 -4.16 -15.57 -21.05
N GLN A 457 -5.07 -15.86 -21.99
CA GLN A 457 -4.77 -16.57 -23.24
C GLN A 457 -3.77 -15.84 -24.13
N ASN A 458 -3.83 -14.51 -24.18
CA ASN A 458 -2.94 -13.71 -25.02
C ASN A 458 -1.66 -13.26 -24.28
N GLY A 459 -1.50 -13.58 -22.99
CA GLY A 459 -0.37 -13.15 -22.16
C GLY A 459 -0.50 -11.74 -21.57
N GLY A 460 -1.61 -11.05 -21.78
CA GLY A 460 -1.89 -9.72 -21.24
C GLY A 460 -1.87 -9.67 -19.70
N PHE A 461 -2.31 -10.74 -19.03
CA PHE A 461 -2.21 -10.87 -17.57
C PHE A 461 -0.78 -10.62 -17.07
N TRP A 462 0.20 -11.27 -17.70
CA TRP A 462 1.61 -11.11 -17.35
C TRP A 462 2.14 -9.73 -17.68
N PHE A 463 1.74 -9.18 -18.83
CA PHE A 463 2.13 -7.85 -19.26
C PHE A 463 1.66 -6.76 -18.28
N PHE A 464 0.37 -6.75 -17.94
CA PHE A 464 -0.20 -5.76 -17.02
C PHE A 464 0.28 -5.96 -15.57
N HIS A 465 0.55 -7.19 -15.16
CA HIS A 465 1.16 -7.45 -13.87
C HIS A 465 2.62 -6.95 -13.81
N ALA A 466 3.39 -7.13 -14.88
CA ALA A 466 4.75 -6.58 -14.99
C ALA A 466 4.74 -5.04 -14.95
N LEU A 467 3.78 -4.40 -15.63
CA LEU A 467 3.63 -2.95 -15.60
C LEU A 467 3.38 -2.38 -14.20
N THR A 468 2.62 -3.10 -13.35
CA THR A 468 2.27 -2.63 -12.01
C THR A 468 3.19 -3.14 -10.90
N SER A 469 4.19 -3.97 -11.23
CA SER A 469 5.14 -4.57 -10.29
C SER A 469 6.58 -4.12 -10.57
N PRO A 470 7.07 -3.02 -9.95
CA PRO A 470 8.44 -2.54 -10.13
C PRO A 470 9.53 -3.59 -9.89
N GLY A 471 9.41 -4.40 -8.84
CA GLY A 471 10.36 -5.47 -8.54
C GLY A 471 10.18 -6.69 -9.45
N GLY A 472 8.96 -6.97 -9.90
CA GLY A 472 8.64 -8.17 -10.68
C GLY A 472 8.79 -8.02 -12.20
N CYS A 473 8.82 -6.79 -12.73
CA CYS A 473 8.74 -6.51 -14.17
C CYS A 473 9.75 -7.31 -14.99
N TYR A 474 11.03 -7.31 -14.60
CA TYR A 474 12.09 -8.03 -15.30
C TYR A 474 11.86 -9.55 -15.30
N ASN A 475 11.51 -10.13 -14.15
CA ASN A 475 11.31 -11.57 -14.01
C ASN A 475 10.07 -12.05 -14.77
N LEU A 476 8.97 -11.30 -14.67
CA LEU A 476 7.74 -11.56 -15.42
C LEU A 476 7.97 -11.43 -16.93
N PHE A 477 8.74 -10.44 -17.37
CA PHE A 477 9.12 -10.31 -18.77
C PHE A 477 9.96 -11.50 -19.24
N LYS A 478 11.04 -11.81 -18.51
CA LYS A 478 11.96 -12.92 -18.84
C LYS A 478 11.24 -14.26 -18.93
N GLY A 479 10.37 -14.56 -17.95
CA GLY A 479 9.70 -15.84 -17.77
C GLY A 479 8.46 -16.02 -18.63
N ASN A 480 7.62 -14.98 -18.75
CA ASN A 480 6.25 -15.15 -19.23
C ASN A 480 5.91 -14.33 -20.49
N ILE A 481 6.59 -13.20 -20.72
CA ILE A 481 6.29 -12.31 -21.87
C ILE A 481 7.24 -12.59 -23.03
N ARG A 482 8.56 -12.60 -22.78
CA ARG A 482 9.60 -12.87 -23.78
C ARG A 482 9.33 -14.17 -24.56
N PRO A 483 9.01 -15.31 -23.92
CA PRO A 483 8.83 -16.56 -24.66
C PRO A 483 7.67 -16.56 -25.66
N LEU A 484 6.70 -15.65 -25.53
CA LEU A 484 5.59 -15.51 -26.49
C LEU A 484 6.04 -14.99 -27.85
N PHE A 485 7.19 -14.29 -27.90
CA PHE A 485 7.71 -13.67 -29.13
C PHE A 485 9.02 -14.32 -29.59
N VAL A 486 9.93 -14.59 -28.65
CA VAL A 486 11.29 -15.05 -28.93
C VAL A 486 11.75 -16.09 -27.88
N PRO A 487 11.18 -17.32 -27.89
CA PRO A 487 11.48 -18.34 -26.89
C PRO A 487 12.97 -18.72 -26.85
N ASP A 488 13.62 -18.76 -28.01
CA ASP A 488 15.00 -19.23 -28.18
C ASP A 488 16.07 -18.16 -27.86
N VAL A 489 15.68 -16.90 -27.68
CA VAL A 489 16.64 -15.79 -27.49
C VAL A 489 16.78 -15.45 -26.02
N ASP A 490 17.94 -15.72 -25.41
CA ASP A 490 18.15 -15.44 -23.99
C ASP A 490 18.17 -13.92 -23.67
N MET A 491 18.07 -13.59 -22.38
CA MET A 491 18.06 -12.19 -21.95
C MET A 491 19.37 -11.44 -22.23
N LYS A 492 20.51 -12.13 -22.29
CA LYS A 492 21.81 -11.49 -22.55
C LYS A 492 21.92 -11.07 -24.01
N GLU A 493 21.48 -11.94 -24.92
CA GLU A 493 21.39 -11.64 -26.34
C GLU A 493 20.39 -10.50 -26.59
N LEU A 494 19.23 -10.53 -25.94
CA LEU A 494 18.26 -9.44 -25.99
C LEU A 494 18.85 -8.12 -25.46
N GLY A 495 19.55 -8.18 -24.34
CA GLY A 495 20.27 -7.05 -23.73
C GLY A 495 21.28 -6.43 -24.69
N ARG A 496 22.06 -7.26 -25.37
CA ARG A 496 23.07 -6.82 -26.35
C ARG A 496 22.45 -6.07 -27.53
N TYR A 497 21.31 -6.53 -28.06
CA TYR A 497 20.71 -5.96 -29.27
C TYR A 497 19.72 -4.82 -28.98
N LEU A 498 18.89 -4.94 -27.94
CA LEU A 498 17.82 -3.98 -27.65
C LEU A 498 18.20 -2.97 -26.55
N GLY A 499 19.08 -3.34 -25.62
CA GLY A 499 19.50 -2.47 -24.51
C GLY A 499 19.99 -1.09 -24.98
N PRO A 500 20.86 -1.00 -26.01
CA PRO A 500 21.30 0.29 -26.56
C PRO A 500 20.20 1.18 -27.15
N PHE A 501 19.04 0.62 -27.53
CA PHE A 501 17.90 1.39 -28.05
C PHE A 501 17.03 2.01 -26.96
N TRP A 502 17.25 1.67 -25.68
CA TRP A 502 16.47 2.23 -24.57
C TRP A 502 16.62 3.75 -24.43
N CYS A 503 17.84 4.27 -24.60
CA CYS A 503 18.12 5.71 -24.74
C CYS A 503 19.47 5.96 -25.46
N LEU A 504 19.67 7.15 -26.03
CA LEU A 504 20.87 7.51 -26.83
C LEU A 504 22.19 7.27 -26.09
N ASN A 505 22.19 7.41 -24.77
CA ASN A 505 23.39 7.31 -23.92
C ASN A 505 23.35 6.08 -23.00
N ALA A 506 22.67 4.99 -23.41
CA ALA A 506 22.46 3.80 -22.58
C ALA A 506 23.74 3.29 -21.89
N ARG A 507 24.86 3.19 -22.63
CA ARG A 507 26.15 2.78 -22.07
C ARG A 507 26.66 3.72 -20.97
N GLN A 508 26.57 5.03 -21.18
CA GLN A 508 26.98 6.03 -20.19
C GLN A 508 26.07 5.98 -18.95
N VAL A 509 24.78 5.67 -19.12
CA VAL A 509 23.87 5.43 -18.00
C VAL A 509 24.33 4.22 -17.19
N VAL A 510 24.63 3.09 -17.84
CA VAL A 510 25.15 1.89 -17.15
C VAL A 510 26.44 2.20 -16.40
N GLU A 511 27.43 2.82 -17.05
CA GLU A 511 28.71 3.21 -16.42
C GLU A 511 28.50 4.11 -15.20
N ARG A 512 27.61 5.11 -15.30
CA ARG A 512 27.25 5.97 -14.17
C ARG A 512 26.58 5.18 -13.04
N LYS A 513 25.65 4.28 -13.35
CA LYS A 513 24.93 3.51 -12.32
C LYS A 513 25.85 2.51 -11.60
N LEU A 514 26.83 1.94 -12.28
CA LEU A 514 27.85 1.11 -11.62
C LEU A 514 28.69 1.94 -10.62
N ALA A 515 29.05 3.17 -10.99
CA ALA A 515 29.72 4.09 -10.06
C ALA A 515 28.82 4.53 -8.89
N ASP A 516 27.51 4.69 -9.11
CA ASP A 516 26.54 4.94 -8.03
C ASP A 516 26.44 3.73 -7.07
N LYS A 517 26.45 2.50 -7.60
CA LYS A 517 26.44 1.26 -6.81
C LYS A 517 27.68 1.17 -5.93
N GLU A 518 28.87 1.43 -6.43
CA GLU A 518 30.11 1.42 -5.62
C GLU A 518 30.02 2.39 -4.42
N LYS A 519 29.47 3.59 -4.64
CA LYS A 519 29.24 4.56 -3.55
C LYS A 519 28.20 4.05 -2.55
N TYR A 520 27.10 3.49 -3.05
CA TYR A 520 26.05 2.92 -2.20
C TYR A 520 26.58 1.78 -1.32
N GLU A 521 27.34 0.85 -1.89
CA GLU A 521 27.95 -0.25 -1.13
C GLU A 521 28.92 0.26 -0.06
N ALA A 522 29.69 1.30 -0.36
CA ALA A 522 30.56 1.94 0.62
C ALA A 522 29.75 2.55 1.78
N GLN A 523 28.63 3.20 1.49
CA GLN A 523 27.72 3.73 2.51
C GLN A 523 27.10 2.61 3.37
N VAL A 524 26.67 1.50 2.76
CA VAL A 524 26.15 0.35 3.50
C VAL A 524 27.23 -0.21 4.42
N LYS A 525 28.45 -0.43 3.91
CA LYS A 525 29.60 -0.88 4.72
C LYS A 525 29.90 0.08 5.89
N GLU A 526 29.79 1.39 5.68
CA GLU A 526 29.98 2.38 6.73
C GLU A 526 28.94 2.23 7.86
N VAL A 527 27.66 1.99 7.52
CA VAL A 527 26.60 1.76 8.51
C VAL A 527 26.90 0.52 9.36
N PHE A 528 27.41 -0.56 8.75
CA PHE A 528 27.84 -1.77 9.46
C PHE A 528 29.17 -1.62 10.21
N ALA A 529 29.99 -0.62 9.90
CA ALA A 529 31.25 -0.35 10.61
C ALA A 529 31.09 0.53 11.86
N LYS A 530 30.04 1.36 11.95
CA LYS A 530 29.82 2.29 13.09
C LYS A 530 29.53 1.55 14.39
N PRO A 531 30.33 1.64 15.47
CA PRO A 531 30.05 0.92 16.71
C PRO A 531 28.62 1.20 17.22
N PRO A 532 27.99 0.26 17.95
CA PRO A 532 26.73 0.56 18.62
C PRO A 532 26.94 1.80 19.47
N VAL A 533 26.05 2.78 19.33
CA VAL A 533 26.05 3.95 20.22
C VAL A 533 25.54 3.42 21.56
N ASP A 534 26.43 3.34 22.56
CA ASP A 534 26.02 3.10 23.94
C ASP A 534 25.22 4.34 24.40
N GLU A 535 23.93 4.16 24.66
CA GLU A 535 22.99 5.23 25.05
C GLU A 535 23.13 5.65 26.54
N ASP A 536 24.33 5.58 27.13
CA ASP A 536 24.56 5.87 28.55
C ASP A 536 25.54 7.05 28.83
N GLU A 537 26.01 7.79 27.82
CA GLU A 537 26.91 8.95 28.03
C GLU A 537 26.35 10.29 27.52
N ASP A 538 25.07 10.58 27.77
CA ASP A 538 24.54 11.96 27.62
C ASP A 538 23.64 12.37 28.82
N GLU A 539 24.01 11.93 30.02
CA GLU A 539 23.68 12.62 31.28
C GLU A 539 24.98 13.05 31.98
N GLY A 540 25.51 14.21 31.60
CA GLY A 540 26.66 14.77 32.30
C GLY A 540 27.31 15.99 31.66
N GLU A 541 26.60 17.12 31.62
CA GLU A 541 27.05 18.41 32.19
C GLU A 541 25.96 19.50 32.12
#